data_AF-A0A1K1N2E5-F1
#
_entry.id   AF-A0A1K1N2E5-F1
#
_cell.length_a   1.000
_cell.length_b   1.000
_cell.length_c   1.000
_cell.angle_alpha   90.00
_cell.angle_beta   90.00
_cell.angle_gamma   90.00
#
_symmetry.space_group_name_H-M   'P 1'
#
loop_
_entity.id
_entity.type
_entity.pdbx_description
1 polymer ?
#
loop_
_entity_poly.entity_id
_entity_poly.type
_entity_poly.pdbx_seq_one_letter_code
_entity_poly.pdbx_strand_id
1 'polypeptide(L)'
;MAILETQELTYTYSVGTPFEKTAVDHVSLKIEEGEMVGVMGHTGSGKSTLIQHFNGLLKPTSGKVLLEGKDIWADKDKIRDVRFKVGLVFQYPEYQIFEETVYKDIAFGPKNMGLDEAEIKRRVYETAHDIGLKEELLERSPFELSGGQKRRVAIAGVMAMEPKVLILDEPTAGLDPAGRDKILDHIRRYHERTKNTILIVSHSMEDIATFADKILVMSKAKLFCYDETVNVFARADEISDIGLDVPQITKVFGELRRRGLDFGKEVYTVGYARDLLLKHLKDREVR
;
A
#
# COMPACT_ATOMS: atom_id res chain seq x y z
N MET A 1 -5.60 -3.15 17.62
CA MET A 1 -5.62 -4.62 17.62
C MET A 1 -5.01 -5.06 16.30
N ALA A 2 -4.13 -6.06 16.30
CA ALA A 2 -3.51 -6.54 15.07
C ALA A 2 -4.58 -7.06 14.09
N ILE A 3 -4.66 -6.42 12.92
CA ILE A 3 -5.55 -6.84 11.83
C ILE A 3 -4.87 -7.92 10.98
N LEU A 4 -3.57 -7.76 10.70
CA LEU A 4 -2.74 -8.72 9.98
C LEU A 4 -1.52 -9.06 10.81
N GLU A 5 -1.19 -10.35 10.87
CA GLU A 5 0.00 -10.82 11.53
C GLU A 5 0.67 -11.94 10.72
N THR A 6 2.00 -11.97 10.70
CA THR A 6 2.77 -13.12 10.23
C THR A 6 3.60 -13.68 11.38
N GLN A 7 3.70 -15.00 11.44
CA GLN A 7 4.48 -15.72 12.44
C GLN A 7 5.46 -16.64 11.73
N GLU A 8 6.75 -16.27 11.75
CA GLU A 8 7.86 -17.00 11.12
C GLU A 8 7.55 -17.37 9.65
N LEU A 9 6.88 -16.45 8.93
CA LEU A 9 6.43 -16.71 7.57
C LEU A 9 7.62 -16.95 6.64
N THR A 10 7.63 -18.11 6.00
CA THR A 10 8.60 -18.45 4.96
C THR A 10 7.89 -18.93 3.71
N TYR A 11 8.36 -18.46 2.57
CA TYR A 11 7.88 -18.90 1.27
C TYR A 11 9.03 -19.12 0.29
N THR A 12 9.06 -20.31 -0.28
CA THR A 12 10.04 -20.76 -1.26
C THR A 12 9.33 -21.15 -2.55
N TYR A 13 9.70 -20.49 -3.66
CA TYR A 13 9.25 -20.87 -4.99
C TYR A 13 9.96 -22.12 -5.46
N SER A 14 9.25 -22.96 -6.23
CA SER A 14 9.80 -24.10 -6.97
C SER A 14 10.59 -25.08 -6.09
N VAL A 15 10.05 -25.38 -4.90
CA VAL A 15 10.63 -26.30 -3.92
C VAL A 15 10.97 -27.64 -4.55
N GLY A 16 12.18 -28.13 -4.31
CA GLY A 16 12.68 -29.41 -4.83
C GLY A 16 13.15 -29.36 -6.29
N THR A 17 13.31 -28.17 -6.88
CA THR A 17 13.83 -27.98 -8.25
C THR A 17 15.14 -27.18 -8.24
N PRO A 18 15.95 -27.22 -9.33
CA PRO A 18 17.15 -26.38 -9.44
C PRO A 18 16.88 -24.87 -9.40
N PHE A 19 15.61 -24.45 -9.54
CA PHE A 19 15.18 -23.05 -9.50
C PHE A 19 14.58 -22.66 -8.14
N GLU A 20 14.81 -23.46 -7.10
CA GLU A 20 14.34 -23.19 -5.75
C GLU A 20 14.84 -21.82 -5.26
N LYS A 21 13.91 -20.97 -4.81
CA LYS A 21 14.25 -19.64 -4.33
C LYS A 21 13.33 -19.19 -3.20
N THR A 22 13.91 -18.97 -2.03
CA THR A 22 13.23 -18.34 -0.89
C THR A 22 13.01 -16.86 -1.19
N ALA A 23 11.75 -16.44 -1.19
CA ALA A 23 11.34 -15.07 -1.49
C ALA A 23 10.83 -14.31 -0.25
N VAL A 24 10.41 -15.04 0.79
CA VAL A 24 10.11 -14.53 2.12
C VAL A 24 10.75 -15.50 3.11
N ASP A 25 11.53 -15.00 4.06
CA ASP A 25 12.37 -15.80 4.95
C ASP A 25 12.16 -15.39 6.42
N HIS A 26 11.45 -16.23 7.19
CA HIS A 26 11.16 -16.03 8.63
C HIS A 26 10.63 -14.62 8.97
N VAL A 27 9.65 -14.13 8.22
CA VAL A 27 9.06 -12.81 8.44
C VAL A 27 7.98 -12.87 9.52
N SER A 28 8.23 -12.17 10.64
CA SER A 28 7.29 -11.97 11.74
C SER A 28 6.92 -10.49 11.84
N LEU A 29 5.64 -10.18 11.73
CA LEU A 29 5.11 -8.82 11.59
C LEU A 29 3.71 -8.72 12.21
N LYS A 30 3.38 -7.57 12.80
CA LYS A 30 2.03 -7.23 13.25
C LYS A 30 1.64 -5.85 12.72
N ILE A 31 0.58 -5.78 11.92
CA ILE A 31 -0.02 -4.54 11.44
C ILE A 31 -1.31 -4.33 12.22
N GLU A 32 -1.47 -3.14 12.78
CA GLU A 32 -2.64 -2.79 13.57
C GLU A 32 -3.78 -2.27 12.67
N GLU A 33 -5.02 -2.47 13.11
CA GLU A 33 -6.20 -1.95 12.43
C GLU A 33 -6.16 -0.42 12.32
N GLY A 34 -6.46 0.10 11.13
CA GLY A 34 -6.54 1.52 10.84
C GLY A 34 -5.20 2.17 10.50
N GLU A 35 -4.13 1.39 10.34
CA GLU A 35 -2.83 1.93 9.95
C GLU A 35 -2.73 2.20 8.44
N MET A 36 -2.02 3.27 8.09
CA MET A 36 -1.56 3.57 6.74
C MET A 36 -0.09 3.17 6.60
N VAL A 37 0.17 2.03 5.96
CA VAL A 37 1.50 1.41 5.89
C VAL A 37 2.11 1.57 4.50
N GLY A 38 3.31 2.10 4.44
CA GLY A 38 4.16 2.08 3.26
C GLY A 38 5.00 0.81 3.21
N VAL A 39 5.08 0.16 2.04
CA VAL A 39 5.87 -1.06 1.85
C VAL A 39 7.02 -0.78 0.89
N MET A 40 8.23 -0.79 1.44
CA MET A 40 9.48 -0.47 0.75
C MET A 40 10.38 -1.70 0.62
N GLY A 41 11.35 -1.63 -0.29
CA GLY A 41 12.27 -2.73 -0.59
C GLY A 41 12.69 -2.73 -2.05
N HIS A 42 13.90 -3.21 -2.34
CA HIS A 42 14.40 -3.28 -3.72
C HIS A 42 13.55 -4.26 -4.56
N THR A 43 13.65 -4.21 -5.89
CA THR A 43 13.02 -5.23 -6.74
C THR A 43 13.54 -6.61 -6.38
N GLY A 44 12.64 -7.57 -6.19
CA GLY A 44 13.01 -8.93 -5.75
C GLY A 44 13.33 -9.09 -4.26
N SER A 45 13.05 -8.08 -3.42
CA SER A 45 13.20 -8.18 -1.95
C SER A 45 12.14 -9.02 -1.25
N GLY A 46 11.07 -9.41 -1.95
CA GLY A 46 9.98 -10.22 -1.38
C GLY A 46 8.66 -9.47 -1.14
N LYS A 47 8.57 -8.16 -1.42
CA LYS A 47 7.35 -7.34 -1.20
C LYS A 47 6.09 -7.96 -1.83
N SER A 48 6.11 -8.19 -3.14
CA SER A 48 4.94 -8.73 -3.86
C SER A 48 4.59 -10.14 -3.39
N THR A 49 5.59 -10.95 -3.04
CA THR A 49 5.36 -12.27 -2.43
C THR A 49 4.69 -12.12 -1.06
N LEU A 50 5.18 -11.24 -0.20
CA LEU A 50 4.60 -10.98 1.13
C LEU A 50 3.14 -10.53 1.05
N ILE A 51 2.82 -9.54 0.21
CA ILE A 51 1.43 -9.04 0.12
C ILE A 51 0.45 -10.08 -0.45
N GLN A 52 0.90 -10.97 -1.32
CA GLN A 52 0.10 -12.09 -1.83
C GLN A 52 -0.21 -13.15 -0.76
N HIS A 53 0.58 -13.19 0.31
CA HIS A 53 0.24 -14.04 1.47
C HIS A 53 -0.91 -13.43 2.29
N PHE A 54 -0.99 -12.10 2.40
CA PHE A 54 -2.03 -11.45 3.20
C PHE A 54 -3.45 -11.71 2.68
N ASN A 55 -3.65 -11.79 1.36
CA ASN A 55 -4.96 -12.11 0.77
C ASN A 55 -5.16 -13.60 0.45
N GLY A 56 -4.20 -14.45 0.80
CA GLY A 56 -4.30 -15.90 0.56
C GLY A 56 -4.15 -16.33 -0.89
N LEU A 57 -3.47 -15.55 -1.75
CA LEU A 57 -3.06 -16.02 -3.08
C LEU A 57 -1.90 -17.01 -3.00
N LEU A 58 -0.99 -16.81 -2.05
CA LEU A 58 0.10 -17.72 -1.76
C LEU A 58 -0.09 -18.37 -0.38
N LYS A 59 0.08 -19.69 -0.35
CA LYS A 59 0.16 -20.45 0.90
C LYS A 59 1.61 -20.49 1.38
N PRO A 60 1.88 -20.20 2.67
CA PRO A 60 3.21 -20.32 3.25
C PRO A 60 3.83 -21.70 3.01
N THR A 61 5.16 -21.74 2.79
CA THR A 61 5.94 -22.99 2.88
C THR A 61 6.07 -23.42 4.34
N SER A 62 6.29 -22.46 5.24
CA SER A 62 6.22 -22.64 6.70
C SER A 62 5.80 -21.32 7.39
N GLY A 63 5.48 -21.41 8.69
CA GLY A 63 4.92 -20.27 9.43
C GLY A 63 3.43 -20.07 9.18
N LYS A 64 2.91 -18.91 9.60
CA LYS A 64 1.48 -18.59 9.52
C LYS A 64 1.22 -17.15 9.08
N VAL A 65 0.02 -16.94 8.54
CA VAL A 65 -0.55 -15.63 8.27
C VAL A 65 -1.90 -15.57 8.97
N LEU A 66 -2.09 -14.58 9.82
CA LEU A 66 -3.29 -14.40 10.62
C LEU A 66 -4.02 -13.14 10.18
N LEU A 67 -5.34 -13.26 10.07
CA LEU A 67 -6.28 -12.15 9.88
C LEU A 67 -7.20 -12.11 11.10
N GLU A 68 -7.24 -10.98 11.80
CA GLU A 68 -8.03 -10.82 13.04
C GLU A 68 -7.69 -11.90 14.09
N GLY A 69 -6.39 -12.25 14.20
CA GLY A 69 -5.88 -13.28 15.11
C GLY A 69 -6.16 -14.73 14.70
N LYS A 70 -6.73 -14.98 13.51
CA LYS A 70 -7.03 -16.33 13.00
C LYS A 70 -6.17 -16.66 11.81
N ASP A 71 -5.54 -17.84 11.82
CA ASP A 71 -4.79 -18.36 10.68
C ASP A 71 -5.70 -18.50 9.44
N ILE A 72 -5.37 -17.79 8.36
CA ILE A 72 -6.18 -17.74 7.14
C ILE A 72 -6.20 -19.09 6.40
N TRP A 73 -5.23 -19.97 6.67
CA TRP A 73 -5.10 -21.28 6.06
C TRP A 73 -5.58 -22.44 6.95
N ALA A 74 -6.14 -22.15 8.13
CA ALA A 74 -6.71 -23.16 9.02
C ALA A 74 -7.90 -23.89 8.38
N ASP A 75 -8.67 -23.19 7.55
CA ASP A 75 -9.82 -23.72 6.82
C ASP A 75 -9.74 -23.26 5.36
N LYS A 76 -9.36 -24.19 4.47
CA LYS A 76 -9.07 -23.92 3.06
C LYS A 76 -10.31 -23.42 2.31
N ASP A 77 -11.49 -23.85 2.74
CA ASP A 77 -12.74 -23.53 2.07
C ASP A 77 -13.18 -22.07 2.34
N LYS A 78 -12.61 -21.45 3.39
CA LYS A 78 -12.88 -20.06 3.79
C LYS A 78 -11.89 -19.04 3.24
N ILE A 79 -10.90 -19.47 2.46
CA ILE A 79 -9.92 -18.54 1.86
C ILE A 79 -10.60 -17.51 0.93
N ARG A 80 -11.76 -17.85 0.38
CA ARG A 80 -12.57 -16.93 -0.42
C ARG A 80 -13.03 -15.73 0.42
N ASP A 81 -13.46 -15.95 1.66
CA ASP A 81 -13.91 -14.87 2.55
C ASP A 81 -12.75 -13.95 2.95
N VAL A 82 -11.54 -14.52 3.06
CA VAL A 82 -10.30 -13.75 3.30
C VAL A 82 -10.05 -12.76 2.16
N ARG A 83 -10.27 -13.15 0.90
CA ARG A 83 -10.10 -12.28 -0.27
C ARG A 83 -11.08 -11.11 -0.30
N PHE A 84 -12.26 -11.25 0.30
CA PHE A 84 -13.20 -10.13 0.44
C PHE A 84 -12.77 -9.16 1.57
N LYS A 85 -12.13 -9.67 2.62
CA LYS A 85 -11.61 -8.85 3.72
C LYS A 85 -10.28 -8.17 3.44
N VAL A 86 -9.44 -8.78 2.59
CA VAL A 86 -8.12 -8.29 2.19
C VAL A 86 -8.13 -8.07 0.68
N GLY A 87 -8.51 -6.86 0.27
CA GLY A 87 -8.50 -6.45 -1.13
C GLY A 87 -7.08 -6.20 -1.61
N LEU A 88 -6.72 -6.74 -2.77
CA LEU A 88 -5.41 -6.53 -3.39
C LEU A 88 -5.60 -5.94 -4.79
N VAL A 89 -5.08 -4.73 -4.99
CA VAL A 89 -4.96 -4.08 -6.28
C VAL A 89 -3.54 -4.32 -6.79
N PHE A 90 -3.42 -5.03 -7.92
CA PHE A 90 -2.12 -5.25 -8.57
C PHE A 90 -1.65 -4.01 -9.33
N GLN A 91 -0.36 -4.00 -9.67
CA GLN A 91 0.20 -3.01 -10.59
C GLN A 91 -0.49 -3.11 -11.97
N TYR A 92 -0.76 -1.96 -12.59
CA TYR A 92 -1.53 -1.84 -13.82
C TYR A 92 -2.91 -2.52 -13.76
N PRO A 93 -3.75 -2.20 -12.75
CA PRO A 93 -5.02 -2.88 -12.54
C PRO A 93 -6.02 -2.62 -13.68
N GLU A 94 -5.80 -1.58 -14.50
CA GLU A 94 -6.58 -1.29 -15.71
C GLU A 94 -6.63 -2.44 -16.72
N TYR A 95 -5.68 -3.38 -16.70
CA TYR A 95 -5.68 -4.55 -17.58
C TYR A 95 -6.59 -5.69 -17.10
N GLN A 96 -7.17 -5.56 -15.91
CA GLN A 96 -8.04 -6.60 -15.31
C GLN A 96 -9.52 -6.37 -15.60
N ILE A 97 -9.89 -5.20 -16.15
CA ILE A 97 -11.27 -4.82 -16.44
C ILE A 97 -11.81 -5.66 -17.60
N PHE A 98 -13.03 -6.18 -17.45
CA PHE A 98 -13.57 -7.15 -18.40
C PHE A 98 -15.09 -7.06 -18.62
N GLU A 99 -15.83 -6.40 -17.73
CA GLU A 99 -17.29 -6.31 -17.84
C GLU A 99 -17.76 -5.32 -18.91
N GLU A 100 -19.01 -5.46 -19.33
CA GLU A 100 -19.60 -4.64 -20.40
C GLU A 100 -19.72 -3.16 -20.03
N THR A 101 -20.00 -2.87 -18.77
CA THR A 101 -20.15 -1.50 -18.24
C THR A 101 -19.31 -1.30 -17.00
N VAL A 102 -18.93 -0.05 -16.74
CA VAL A 102 -18.19 0.33 -15.52
C VAL A 102 -18.94 -0.07 -14.25
N TYR A 103 -20.26 0.10 -14.23
CA TYR A 103 -21.11 -0.34 -13.12
C TYR A 103 -20.97 -1.85 -12.89
N LYS A 104 -21.07 -2.66 -13.96
CA LYS A 104 -20.97 -4.12 -13.86
C LYS A 104 -19.58 -4.55 -13.36
N ASP A 105 -18.52 -3.90 -13.83
CA ASP A 105 -17.14 -4.17 -13.42
C ASP A 105 -16.94 -3.90 -11.92
N ILE A 106 -17.37 -2.74 -11.43
CA ILE A 106 -17.30 -2.39 -10.01
C ILE A 106 -18.19 -3.31 -9.16
N ALA A 107 -19.37 -3.66 -9.67
CA ALA A 107 -20.32 -4.54 -8.98
C ALA A 107 -19.86 -6.01 -8.93
N PHE A 108 -18.84 -6.42 -9.69
CA PHE A 108 -18.45 -7.82 -9.82
C PHE A 108 -18.02 -8.43 -8.47
N GLY A 109 -17.18 -7.74 -7.70
CA GLY A 109 -16.78 -8.16 -6.36
C GLY A 109 -17.98 -8.33 -5.40
N PRO A 110 -18.78 -7.26 -5.18
CA PRO A 110 -20.02 -7.31 -4.38
C PRO A 110 -21.01 -8.41 -4.78
N LYS A 111 -21.20 -8.66 -6.08
CA LYS A 111 -22.04 -9.78 -6.56
C LYS A 111 -21.48 -11.13 -6.14
N ASN A 112 -20.16 -11.30 -6.23
CA ASN A 112 -19.48 -12.52 -5.78
C ASN A 112 -19.50 -12.70 -4.25
N MET A 113 -19.78 -11.64 -3.47
CA MET A 113 -20.04 -11.74 -2.04
C MET A 113 -21.47 -12.21 -1.73
N GLY A 114 -22.36 -12.28 -2.73
CA GLY A 114 -23.76 -12.66 -2.56
C GLY A 114 -24.63 -11.57 -1.94
N LEU A 115 -24.24 -10.30 -2.08
CA LEU A 115 -24.98 -9.15 -1.57
C LEU A 115 -26.26 -8.90 -2.39
N ASP A 116 -27.25 -8.27 -1.76
CA ASP A 116 -28.47 -7.85 -2.46
C ASP A 116 -28.22 -6.66 -3.39
N GLU A 117 -29.17 -6.45 -4.31
CA GLU A 117 -29.04 -5.47 -5.38
C GLU A 117 -29.00 -4.02 -4.88
N ALA A 118 -29.68 -3.72 -3.76
CA ALA A 118 -29.69 -2.39 -3.16
C ALA A 118 -28.32 -2.08 -2.52
N GLU A 119 -27.74 -3.04 -1.82
CA GLU A 119 -26.41 -2.93 -1.22
C GLU A 119 -25.31 -2.86 -2.29
N ILE A 120 -25.38 -3.67 -3.34
CA ILE A 120 -24.46 -3.59 -4.48
C ILE A 120 -24.51 -2.19 -5.08
N LYS A 121 -25.73 -1.67 -5.33
CA LYS A 121 -25.91 -0.33 -5.87
C LYS A 121 -25.27 0.71 -4.96
N ARG A 122 -25.59 0.70 -3.65
CA ARG A 122 -24.98 1.62 -2.67
C ARG A 122 -23.45 1.64 -2.78
N ARG A 123 -22.82 0.47 -2.74
CA ARG A 123 -21.35 0.32 -2.76
C ARG A 123 -20.73 0.83 -4.06
N VAL A 124 -21.35 0.54 -5.21
CA VAL A 124 -20.86 1.02 -6.52
C VAL A 124 -20.85 2.54 -6.56
N TYR A 125 -21.96 3.18 -6.19
CA TYR A 125 -22.07 4.65 -6.24
C TYR A 125 -21.16 5.34 -5.21
N GLU A 126 -21.09 4.84 -3.97
CA GLU A 126 -20.17 5.38 -2.95
C GLU A 126 -18.72 5.28 -3.40
N THR A 127 -18.33 4.11 -3.92
CA THR A 127 -16.94 3.90 -4.34
C THR A 127 -16.58 4.73 -5.58
N ALA A 128 -17.51 4.86 -6.52
CA ALA A 128 -17.34 5.75 -7.67
C ALA A 128 -17.10 7.19 -7.23
N HIS A 129 -17.87 7.67 -6.26
CA HIS A 129 -17.67 8.99 -5.66
C HIS A 129 -16.31 9.12 -4.98
N ASP A 130 -15.91 8.15 -4.14
CA ASP A 130 -14.64 8.18 -3.41
C ASP A 130 -13.43 8.26 -4.33
N ILE A 131 -13.45 7.51 -5.44
CA ILE A 131 -12.37 7.49 -6.44
C ILE A 131 -12.50 8.61 -7.51
N GLY A 132 -13.52 9.47 -7.39
CA GLY A 132 -13.75 10.59 -8.30
C GLY A 132 -14.12 10.17 -9.72
N LEU A 133 -14.85 9.07 -9.87
CA LEU A 133 -15.55 8.71 -11.09
C LEU A 133 -16.90 9.41 -11.13
N LYS A 134 -17.21 10.04 -12.25
CA LYS A 134 -18.53 10.65 -12.45
C LYS A 134 -19.56 9.56 -12.71
N GLU A 135 -20.77 9.73 -12.17
CA GLU A 135 -21.86 8.77 -12.32
C GLU A 135 -22.22 8.49 -13.79
N GLU A 136 -22.08 9.50 -14.67
CA GLU A 136 -22.32 9.36 -16.13
C GLU A 136 -21.42 8.33 -16.81
N LEU A 137 -20.31 7.93 -16.16
CA LEU A 137 -19.40 6.90 -16.68
C LEU A 137 -19.84 5.48 -16.31
N LEU A 138 -20.72 5.30 -15.32
CA LEU A 138 -21.11 3.98 -14.82
C LEU A 138 -21.80 3.12 -15.89
N GLU A 139 -22.56 3.75 -16.77
CA GLU A 139 -23.26 3.05 -17.87
C GLU A 139 -22.40 2.88 -19.14
N ARG A 140 -21.19 3.45 -19.17
CA ARG A 140 -20.30 3.35 -20.33
C ARG A 140 -19.53 2.05 -20.35
N SER A 141 -19.09 1.66 -21.55
CA SER A 141 -18.11 0.61 -21.68
C SER A 141 -16.78 1.04 -21.06
N PRO A 142 -16.16 0.21 -20.19
CA PRO A 142 -14.86 0.55 -19.63
C PRO A 142 -13.78 0.74 -20.70
N PHE A 143 -13.92 0.11 -21.87
CA PHE A 143 -12.97 0.20 -22.97
C PHE A 143 -12.92 1.58 -23.62
N GLU A 144 -13.97 2.40 -23.47
CA GLU A 144 -14.06 3.79 -23.94
C GLU A 144 -13.37 4.80 -23.00
N LEU A 145 -12.99 4.36 -21.80
CA LEU A 145 -12.37 5.23 -20.81
C LEU A 145 -10.88 5.48 -21.11
N SER A 146 -10.38 6.63 -20.62
CA SER A 146 -8.94 6.89 -20.58
C SER A 146 -8.21 5.91 -19.65
N GLY A 147 -6.90 5.73 -19.83
CA GLY A 147 -6.11 4.82 -18.98
C GLY A 147 -6.23 5.13 -17.48
N GLY A 148 -6.18 6.42 -17.11
CA GLY A 148 -6.36 6.84 -15.71
C GLY A 148 -7.78 6.58 -15.17
N GLN A 149 -8.81 6.71 -16.02
CA GLN A 149 -10.18 6.35 -15.64
C GLN A 149 -10.34 4.83 -15.46
N LYS A 150 -9.80 4.01 -16.37
CA LYS A 150 -9.76 2.55 -16.24
C LYS A 150 -9.13 2.14 -14.92
N ARG A 151 -7.97 2.72 -14.58
CA ARG A 151 -7.32 2.44 -13.29
C ARG A 151 -8.21 2.72 -12.09
N ARG A 152 -8.92 3.85 -12.08
CA ARG A 152 -9.88 4.19 -11.01
C ARG A 152 -11.02 3.19 -10.93
N VAL A 153 -11.53 2.71 -12.07
CA VAL A 153 -12.57 1.67 -12.12
C VAL A 153 -12.07 0.37 -11.50
N ALA A 154 -10.86 -0.07 -11.86
CA ALA A 154 -10.29 -1.30 -11.32
C ALA A 154 -10.03 -1.21 -9.80
N ILE A 155 -9.52 -0.07 -9.31
CA ILE A 155 -9.37 0.19 -7.87
C ILE A 155 -10.75 0.20 -7.18
N ALA A 156 -11.76 0.83 -7.81
CA ALA A 156 -13.12 0.86 -7.29
C ALA A 156 -13.75 -0.53 -7.18
N GLY A 157 -13.51 -1.45 -8.13
CA GLY A 157 -13.99 -2.83 -8.03
C GLY A 157 -13.50 -3.54 -6.77
N VAL A 158 -12.27 -3.25 -6.32
CA VAL A 158 -11.72 -3.80 -5.07
C VAL A 158 -12.28 -3.09 -3.85
N MET A 159 -12.34 -1.75 -3.86
CA MET A 159 -12.89 -0.96 -2.75
C MET A 159 -14.38 -1.21 -2.51
N ALA A 160 -15.14 -1.53 -3.57
CA ALA A 160 -16.56 -1.85 -3.47
C ALA A 160 -16.83 -3.13 -2.68
N MET A 161 -15.83 -3.99 -2.47
CA MET A 161 -15.96 -5.11 -1.53
C MET A 161 -15.95 -4.66 -0.06
N GLU A 162 -15.63 -3.38 0.21
CA GLU A 162 -15.40 -2.80 1.54
C GLU A 162 -14.40 -3.62 2.38
N PRO A 163 -13.18 -3.88 1.87
CA PRO A 163 -12.22 -4.69 2.58
C PRO A 163 -11.72 -3.98 3.86
N LYS A 164 -11.49 -4.77 4.91
CA LYS A 164 -10.84 -4.30 6.15
C LYS A 164 -9.38 -3.90 5.92
N VAL A 165 -8.74 -4.57 4.96
CA VAL A 165 -7.38 -4.25 4.52
C VAL A 165 -7.37 -4.04 3.01
N LEU A 166 -6.92 -2.87 2.57
CA LEU A 166 -6.69 -2.56 1.16
C LEU A 166 -5.19 -2.50 0.87
N ILE A 167 -4.73 -3.38 -0.01
CA ILE A 167 -3.34 -3.41 -0.46
C ILE A 167 -3.29 -2.89 -1.90
N LEU A 168 -2.40 -1.92 -2.17
CA LEU A 168 -2.17 -1.39 -3.50
C LEU A 168 -0.70 -1.56 -3.90
N ASP A 169 -0.46 -2.33 -4.96
CA ASP A 169 0.88 -2.52 -5.53
C ASP A 169 1.12 -1.47 -6.63
N GLU A 170 1.91 -0.45 -6.33
CA GLU A 170 2.28 0.63 -7.25
C GLU A 170 1.07 1.34 -7.91
N PRO A 171 0.10 1.86 -7.13
CA PRO A 171 -1.13 2.45 -7.67
C PRO A 171 -0.87 3.69 -8.56
N THR A 172 0.26 4.36 -8.36
CA THR A 172 0.66 5.59 -9.05
C THR A 172 1.52 5.35 -10.30
N ALA A 173 1.89 4.10 -10.61
CA ALA A 173 2.83 3.79 -11.69
C ALA A 173 2.35 4.24 -13.08
N GLY A 174 3.18 5.01 -13.79
CA GLY A 174 2.86 5.47 -15.15
C GLY A 174 1.86 6.63 -15.22
N LEU A 175 1.49 7.24 -14.08
CA LEU A 175 0.69 8.47 -14.05
C LEU A 175 1.57 9.72 -14.03
N ASP A 176 1.02 10.81 -14.56
CA ASP A 176 1.59 12.15 -14.40
C ASP A 176 1.47 12.63 -12.94
N PRO A 177 2.29 13.61 -12.50
CA PRO A 177 2.29 14.05 -11.10
C PRO A 177 0.90 14.41 -10.55
N ALA A 178 0.11 15.17 -11.32
CA ALA A 178 -1.25 15.55 -10.91
C ALA A 178 -2.20 14.34 -10.81
N GLY A 179 -2.03 13.31 -11.65
CA GLY A 179 -2.79 12.06 -11.58
C GLY A 179 -2.42 11.24 -10.36
N ARG A 180 -1.13 11.21 -9.99
CA ARG A 180 -0.62 10.53 -8.79
C ARG A 180 -1.22 11.13 -7.51
N ASP A 181 -1.11 12.45 -7.36
CA ASP A 181 -1.65 13.17 -6.21
C ASP A 181 -3.15 12.91 -6.04
N LYS A 182 -3.91 13.00 -7.14
CA LYS A 182 -5.34 12.69 -7.13
C LYS A 182 -5.64 11.27 -6.65
N ILE A 183 -4.94 10.26 -7.16
CA ILE A 183 -5.18 8.87 -6.72
C ILE A 183 -4.87 8.71 -5.23
N LEU A 184 -3.74 9.23 -4.76
CA LEU A 184 -3.38 9.14 -3.34
C LEU A 184 -4.40 9.86 -2.46
N ASP A 185 -4.89 11.02 -2.87
CA ASP A 185 -5.96 11.75 -2.16
C ASP A 185 -7.29 11.00 -2.15
N HIS A 186 -7.64 10.30 -3.23
CA HIS A 186 -8.83 9.43 -3.27
C HIS A 186 -8.69 8.27 -2.27
N ILE A 187 -7.53 7.62 -2.23
CA ILE A 187 -7.26 6.52 -1.31
C ILE A 187 -7.28 7.02 0.15
N ARG A 188 -6.70 8.20 0.42
CA ARG A 188 -6.73 8.83 1.74
C ARG A 188 -8.16 9.12 2.19
N ARG A 189 -9.01 9.70 1.34
CA ARG A 189 -10.42 9.96 1.68
C ARG A 189 -11.19 8.69 1.97
N TYR A 190 -10.95 7.64 1.19
CA TYR A 190 -11.54 6.33 1.46
C TYR A 190 -11.12 5.76 2.81
N HIS A 191 -9.83 5.87 3.15
CA HIS A 191 -9.32 5.49 4.47
C HIS A 191 -9.96 6.30 5.59
N GLU A 192 -10.03 7.62 5.46
CA GLU A 192 -10.63 8.49 6.47
C GLU A 192 -12.10 8.16 6.73
N ARG A 193 -12.85 7.80 5.68
CA ARG A 193 -14.26 7.42 5.75
C ARG A 193 -14.48 6.05 6.36
N THR A 194 -13.70 5.05 5.93
CA THR A 194 -13.93 3.64 6.29
C THR A 194 -13.12 3.16 7.49
N LYS A 195 -12.08 3.90 7.87
CA LYS A 195 -11.09 3.52 8.90
C LYS A 195 -10.43 2.16 8.63
N ASN A 196 -10.37 1.76 7.36
CA ASN A 196 -9.71 0.53 6.95
C ASN A 196 -8.19 0.61 7.14
N THR A 197 -7.51 -0.51 7.02
CA THR A 197 -6.04 -0.55 7.01
C THR A 197 -5.57 -0.49 5.56
N ILE A 198 -4.57 0.33 5.26
CA ILE A 198 -4.06 0.46 3.89
C ILE A 198 -2.57 0.11 3.84
N LEU A 199 -2.19 -0.73 2.87
CA LEU A 199 -0.78 -0.98 2.53
C LEU A 199 -0.53 -0.46 1.11
N ILE A 200 0.41 0.47 0.94
CA ILE A 200 0.87 0.93 -0.37
C ILE A 200 2.30 0.45 -0.60
N VAL A 201 2.48 -0.37 -1.63
CA VAL A 201 3.82 -0.66 -2.17
C VAL A 201 4.16 0.46 -3.14
N SER A 202 5.28 1.14 -2.90
CA SER A 202 5.78 2.14 -3.84
C SER A 202 7.30 2.24 -3.86
N HIS A 203 7.84 2.54 -5.04
CA HIS A 203 9.21 2.97 -5.27
C HIS A 203 9.41 4.47 -5.09
N SER A 204 8.34 5.27 -4.92
CA SER A 204 8.42 6.71 -4.64
C SER A 204 8.55 6.97 -3.15
N MET A 205 9.73 7.40 -2.71
CA MET A 205 9.97 7.68 -1.28
C MET A 205 9.19 8.92 -0.83
N GLU A 206 8.98 9.87 -1.73
CA GLU A 206 8.17 11.07 -1.50
C GLU A 206 6.69 10.73 -1.24
N ASP A 207 6.15 9.78 -2.00
CA ASP A 207 4.75 9.36 -1.84
C ASP A 207 4.59 8.65 -0.49
N ILE A 208 5.48 7.71 -0.17
CA ILE A 208 5.44 7.00 1.11
C ILE A 208 5.64 7.96 2.28
N ALA A 209 6.57 8.91 2.19
CA ALA A 209 6.81 9.92 3.21
C ALA A 209 5.60 10.81 3.50
N THR A 210 4.76 11.03 2.50
CA THR A 210 3.57 11.89 2.63
C THR A 210 2.33 11.09 3.02
N PHE A 211 2.29 9.81 2.68
CA PHE A 211 1.10 8.98 2.81
C PHE A 211 1.14 8.08 4.05
N ALA A 212 2.29 7.48 4.39
CA ALA A 212 2.34 6.43 5.41
C ALA A 212 2.62 6.95 6.83
N ASP A 213 1.92 6.37 7.80
CA ASP A 213 2.19 6.51 9.23
C ASP A 213 3.36 5.60 9.67
N LYS A 214 3.40 4.39 9.09
CA LYS A 214 4.43 3.38 9.34
C LYS A 214 5.00 2.85 8.03
N ILE A 215 6.25 2.44 8.06
CA ILE A 215 6.92 1.85 6.91
C ILE A 215 7.38 0.44 7.26
N LEU A 216 7.02 -0.51 6.41
CA LEU A 216 7.58 -1.85 6.34
C LEU A 216 8.68 -1.88 5.29
N VAL A 217 9.89 -2.26 5.68
CA VAL A 217 11.04 -2.38 4.77
C VAL A 217 11.41 -3.85 4.59
N MET A 218 11.33 -4.36 3.36
CA MET A 218 11.85 -5.67 2.96
C MET A 218 13.24 -5.55 2.34
N SER A 219 14.15 -6.42 2.73
CA SER A 219 15.48 -6.53 2.12
C SER A 219 15.90 -8.00 2.06
N LYS A 220 16.33 -8.46 0.88
CA LYS A 220 16.84 -9.83 0.67
C LYS A 220 15.93 -10.92 1.29
N ALA A 221 14.63 -10.89 0.98
CA ALA A 221 13.59 -11.80 1.49
C ALA A 221 13.23 -11.66 2.98
N LYS A 222 13.87 -10.76 3.73
CA LYS A 222 13.65 -10.57 5.18
C LYS A 222 12.99 -9.24 5.47
N LEU A 223 12.32 -9.17 6.62
CA LEU A 223 11.89 -7.92 7.22
C LEU A 223 13.12 -7.21 7.78
N PHE A 224 13.48 -6.06 7.21
CA PHE A 224 14.56 -5.22 7.72
C PHE A 224 14.11 -4.40 8.92
N CYS A 225 12.97 -3.72 8.78
CA CYS A 225 12.29 -3.05 9.88
C CYS A 225 10.80 -2.84 9.56
N TYR A 226 10.02 -2.58 10.60
CA TYR A 226 8.67 -2.06 10.51
C TYR A 226 8.45 -1.11 11.70
N ASP A 227 8.31 0.18 11.41
CA ASP A 227 8.32 1.24 12.42
C ASP A 227 7.60 2.49 11.89
N GLU A 228 7.40 3.50 12.74
CA GLU A 228 6.90 4.82 12.33
C GLU A 228 7.78 5.43 11.24
N THR A 229 7.13 6.12 10.29
CA THR A 229 7.79 6.73 9.14
C THR A 229 9.00 7.60 9.53
N VAL A 230 8.86 8.35 10.62
CA VAL A 230 9.93 9.18 11.17
C VAL A 230 11.15 8.38 11.64
N ASN A 231 10.93 7.25 12.33
CA ASN A 231 11.99 6.39 12.85
C ASN A 231 12.72 5.67 11.72
N VAL A 232 11.98 5.27 10.69
CA VAL A 232 12.56 4.65 9.49
C VAL A 232 13.45 5.65 8.78
N PHE A 233 12.97 6.85 8.41
CA PHE A 233 13.80 7.82 7.70
C PHE A 233 14.92 8.45 8.55
N ALA A 234 14.82 8.44 9.87
CA ALA A 234 15.94 8.82 10.74
C ALA A 234 17.16 7.90 10.59
N ARG A 235 16.96 6.67 10.07
CA ARG A 235 17.99 5.67 9.73
C ARG A 235 18.41 5.74 8.25
N ALA A 236 18.37 6.93 7.65
CA ALA A 236 18.61 7.14 6.22
C ALA A 236 19.92 6.53 5.68
N ASP A 237 21.00 6.59 6.46
CA ASP A 237 22.28 6.00 6.07
C ASP A 237 22.16 4.45 5.97
N GLU A 238 21.52 3.80 6.94
CA GLU A 238 21.28 2.33 6.90
C GLU A 238 20.35 1.92 5.75
N ILE A 239 19.32 2.71 5.47
CA ILE A 239 18.39 2.49 4.34
C ILE A 239 19.16 2.58 3.01
N SER A 240 20.06 3.56 2.89
CA SER A 240 20.89 3.74 1.70
C SER A 240 21.86 2.56 1.52
N ASP A 241 22.46 2.06 2.61
CA ASP A 241 23.40 0.93 2.59
C ASP A 241 22.75 -0.39 2.12
N ILE A 242 21.46 -0.57 2.34
CA ILE A 242 20.71 -1.73 1.82
C ILE A 242 20.19 -1.53 0.38
N GLY A 243 20.61 -0.45 -0.29
CA GLY A 243 20.27 -0.16 -1.68
C GLY A 243 18.88 0.43 -1.88
N LEU A 244 18.30 1.02 -0.84
CA LEU A 244 17.07 1.80 -0.93
C LEU A 244 17.37 3.29 -0.98
N ASP A 245 16.38 4.06 -1.40
CA ASP A 245 16.47 5.51 -1.37
C ASP A 245 15.69 6.09 -0.19
N VAL A 246 15.91 7.38 0.08
CA VAL A 246 15.16 8.19 1.03
C VAL A 246 14.66 9.46 0.34
N PRO A 247 13.65 10.16 0.91
CA PRO A 247 13.18 11.42 0.35
C PRO A 247 14.33 12.40 0.11
N GLN A 248 14.28 13.14 -0.99
CA GLN A 248 15.36 14.05 -1.36
C GLN A 248 15.68 15.07 -0.26
N ILE A 249 14.65 15.55 0.45
CA ILE A 249 14.83 16.49 1.56
C ILE A 249 15.64 15.89 2.72
N THR A 250 15.50 14.59 2.98
CA THR A 250 16.29 13.86 3.99
C THR A 250 17.76 13.84 3.61
N LYS A 251 18.09 13.65 2.32
CA LYS A 251 19.48 13.72 1.84
C LYS A 251 20.08 15.11 2.01
N VAL A 252 19.32 16.14 1.66
CA VAL A 252 19.76 17.54 1.80
C VAL A 252 20.08 17.85 3.26
N PHE A 253 19.20 17.46 4.18
CA PHE A 253 19.41 17.68 5.62
C PHE A 253 20.54 16.80 6.19
N GLY A 254 20.72 15.59 5.68
CA GLY A 254 21.89 14.77 5.97
C GLY A 254 23.21 15.45 5.57
N GLU A 255 23.25 16.10 4.41
CA GLU A 255 24.42 16.84 3.95
C GLU A 255 24.65 18.13 4.74
N LEU A 256 23.60 18.87 5.09
CA LEU A 256 23.70 20.04 5.98
C LEU A 256 24.32 19.64 7.33
N ARG A 257 23.89 18.51 7.90
CA ARG A 257 24.45 17.95 9.15
C ARG A 257 25.93 17.63 9.01
N ARG A 258 26.35 17.01 7.90
CA ARG A 258 27.79 16.74 7.63
C ARG A 258 28.62 18.02 7.53
N ARG A 259 28.01 19.15 7.15
CA ARG A 259 28.63 20.47 7.10
C ARG A 259 28.53 21.25 8.41
N GLY A 260 28.05 20.63 9.49
CA GLY A 260 27.96 21.23 10.82
C GLY A 260 26.65 21.99 11.10
N LEU A 261 25.66 21.92 10.21
CA LEU A 261 24.32 22.46 10.42
C LEU A 261 23.36 21.33 10.75
N ASP A 262 23.24 21.00 12.04
CA ASP A 262 22.39 19.92 12.51
C ASP A 262 20.97 20.41 12.85
N PHE A 263 19.99 19.79 12.19
CA PHE A 263 18.56 20.05 12.33
C PHE A 263 17.80 18.78 12.73
N GLY A 264 18.51 17.75 13.21
CA GLY A 264 17.92 16.45 13.51
C GLY A 264 17.96 15.48 12.33
N LYS A 265 17.51 14.25 12.58
CA LYS A 265 17.47 13.15 11.59
C LYS A 265 16.07 12.90 11.04
N GLU A 266 15.07 13.48 11.68
CA GLU A 266 13.64 13.30 11.45
C GLU A 266 13.09 14.13 10.28
N VAL A 267 13.94 14.74 9.47
CA VAL A 267 13.49 15.60 8.36
C VAL A 267 13.24 14.77 7.11
N TYR A 268 11.97 14.46 6.83
CA TYR A 268 11.56 13.65 5.69
C TYR A 268 10.49 14.26 4.78
N THR A 269 9.97 15.45 5.11
CA THR A 269 9.08 16.22 4.22
C THR A 269 9.56 17.65 4.03
N VAL A 270 9.25 18.22 2.86
CA VAL A 270 9.61 19.62 2.52
C VAL A 270 8.88 20.61 3.43
N GLY A 271 7.63 20.34 3.79
CA GLY A 271 6.85 21.18 4.70
C GLY A 271 7.50 21.29 6.08
N TYR A 272 7.87 20.15 6.66
CA TYR A 272 8.55 20.11 7.96
C TYR A 272 9.92 20.79 7.91
N ALA A 273 10.70 20.52 6.86
CA ALA A 273 11.99 21.17 6.63
C ALA A 273 11.88 22.71 6.58
N ARG A 274 10.89 23.23 5.85
CA ARG A 274 10.63 24.67 5.74
C ARG A 274 10.37 25.28 7.11
N ASP A 275 9.47 24.68 7.88
CA ASP A 275 9.04 25.22 9.18
C ASP A 275 10.21 25.24 10.17
N LEU A 276 11.05 24.21 10.15
CA LEU A 276 12.25 24.11 10.96
C LEU A 276 13.30 25.18 10.61
N LEU A 277 13.55 25.39 9.31
CA LEU A 277 14.50 26.42 8.84
C LEU A 277 14.02 27.83 9.16
N LEU A 278 12.73 28.12 8.94
CA LEU A 278 12.14 29.43 9.26
C LEU A 278 12.22 29.73 10.76
N LYS A 279 12.03 28.72 11.61
CA LYS A 279 12.22 28.86 13.06
C LYS A 279 13.68 29.20 13.40
N HIS A 280 14.63 28.46 12.83
CA HIS A 280 16.06 28.70 13.07
C HIS A 280 16.54 30.09 12.62
N LEU A 281 16.04 30.59 11.47
CA LEU A 281 16.39 31.92 10.98
C LEU A 281 15.85 33.04 11.90
N LYS A 282 14.61 32.92 12.39
CA LYS A 282 14.04 33.87 13.35
C LYS A 282 14.86 33.92 14.64
N ASP A 283 15.29 32.77 15.15
CA ASP A 283 16.10 32.70 16.37
C ASP A 283 17.50 33.35 16.20
N ARG A 284 18.00 33.45 14.95
CA ARG A 284 19.27 34.14 14.63
C ARG A 284 19.11 35.65 14.46
N GLU A 285 17.97 36.14 13.97
CA GLU A 285 17.73 37.59 13.84
C GLU A 285 17.50 38.29 15.19
N VAL A 286 17.20 37.52 16.25
CA VAL A 286 16.98 38.03 17.61
C VAL A 286 18.27 38.06 18.45
N ARG A 287 19.41 37.59 17.91
CA ARG A 287 20.73 37.62 18.55
C ARG A 287 21.66 38.63 17.88
#